data_AF-A0A9W6YME1-F1
#
_entry.id   AF-A0A9W6YME1-F1
#
_cell.length_a   1.000
_cell.length_b   1.000
_cell.length_c   1.000
_cell.angle_alpha   90.00
_cell.angle_beta   90.00
_cell.angle_gamma   90.00
#
_symmetry.space_group_name_H-M   'P 1'
#
loop_
_entity.id
_entity.type
_entity.pdbx_description
1 polymer ?
#
loop_
_entity_poly.entity_id
_entity_poly.type
_entity_poly.pdbx_seq_one_letter_code
_entity_poly.pdbx_strand_id
1 'polypeptide(L)'
;MPTAGSSESSDDGNLGSQGSSNGTSGGTDGSSPTTQSSSEGSSAETTGSLPTQASTEGSIAQTPSSGNADHATFGTITSSSGKCVVGNPSAYISTADVSWVWTQRMSKYVPQFKNYIFDQLVNNKGKLSYCVRWDSTNKLSKSVASKFEAMLNRQFKAWNEWLIGYDCWPFEQIEVKIVGWATRDASLFDWTDDSLGTIYTGEKDSGGVPQCPEACYKHKDFAANADTSGCKGEPFDMSLWPTLGQGGGASGDWGQRVDAENMLASMGQEQLTIVAHEIGHGFGLPDFYETTDQPNENFPVCIMKAGSSPAITPADGWMLRRVLENIKDRYNF
;
A
#
# COMPACT_ATOMS: atom_id res chain seq x y z
N MET A 1 -21.86 85.46 9.76
CA MET A 1 -22.30 84.06 9.63
C MET A 1 -21.73 83.47 8.36
N PRO A 2 -21.30 82.21 8.42
CA PRO A 2 -20.05 81.74 7.83
C PRO A 2 -20.29 80.53 6.91
N THR A 3 -19.23 79.95 6.37
CA THR A 3 -18.89 78.56 6.71
C THR A 3 -17.43 78.30 6.35
N ALA A 4 -16.71 77.83 7.37
CA ALA A 4 -15.31 77.45 7.35
C ALA A 4 -15.21 75.94 7.10
N GLY A 5 -14.05 75.50 6.62
CA GLY A 5 -13.66 74.10 6.53
C GLY A 5 -12.19 74.01 6.12
N SER A 6 -11.33 73.97 7.13
CA SER A 6 -9.89 74.20 7.08
C SER A 6 -9.07 73.06 6.45
N SER A 7 -7.83 73.44 6.14
CA SER A 7 -6.75 72.83 5.39
C SER A 7 -5.88 71.82 6.15
N GLU A 8 -4.97 71.22 5.36
CA GLU A 8 -3.62 70.71 5.68
C GLU A 8 -3.51 69.28 6.27
N SER A 9 -2.60 68.40 5.82
CA SER A 9 -1.28 68.62 5.20
C SER A 9 -0.64 67.28 4.72
N SER A 10 0.07 67.32 3.56
CA SER A 10 1.35 66.67 3.14
C SER A 10 1.66 65.18 3.47
N ASP A 11 2.38 64.39 2.67
CA ASP A 11 3.45 64.75 1.71
C ASP A 11 3.76 63.62 0.71
N ASP A 12 4.54 64.00 -0.29
CA ASP A 12 4.75 63.43 -1.62
C ASP A 12 5.39 62.03 -1.76
N GLY A 13 4.96 61.36 -2.84
CA GLY A 13 5.66 60.26 -3.49
C GLY A 13 6.66 60.75 -4.55
N ASN A 14 7.75 60.01 -4.71
CA ASN A 14 8.76 60.26 -5.74
C ASN A 14 8.79 59.11 -6.77
N LEU A 15 8.57 59.46 -8.03
CA LEU A 15 8.69 58.64 -9.24
C LEU A 15 10.05 58.92 -9.90
N GLY A 16 10.77 57.89 -10.38
CA GLY A 16 12.03 58.11 -11.10
C GLY A 16 12.69 56.90 -11.75
N SER A 17 12.12 56.45 -12.88
CA SER A 17 12.78 56.09 -14.15
C SER A 17 14.10 55.27 -14.24
N GLN A 18 13.96 54.12 -14.90
CA GLN A 18 14.77 53.51 -15.98
C GLN A 18 16.32 53.43 -15.93
N GLY A 19 16.81 52.21 -16.18
CA GLY A 19 18.14 51.93 -16.75
C GLY A 19 18.37 50.44 -16.99
N SER A 20 18.17 49.98 -18.22
CA SER A 20 18.49 48.60 -18.66
C SER A 20 19.99 48.43 -18.89
N SER A 21 20.58 47.31 -18.45
CA SER A 21 21.74 46.71 -19.12
C SER A 21 21.74 45.20 -18.95
N ASN A 22 22.12 44.54 -20.04
CA ASN A 22 21.95 43.14 -20.37
C ASN A 22 23.06 42.28 -19.73
N GLY A 23 22.71 41.12 -19.17
CA GLY A 23 23.67 40.14 -18.66
C GLY A 23 23.05 38.74 -18.65
N THR A 24 23.34 37.95 -19.66
CA THR A 24 22.87 36.57 -19.85
C THR A 24 23.77 35.58 -19.10
N SER A 25 23.19 34.76 -18.24
CA SER A 25 23.65 33.38 -17.97
C SER A 25 22.54 32.60 -17.27
N GLY A 26 22.08 31.52 -17.90
CA GLY A 26 20.92 30.73 -17.49
C GLY A 26 21.19 29.72 -16.38
N GLY A 27 20.11 29.04 -15.96
CA GLY A 27 20.18 27.91 -15.04
C GLY A 27 18.86 27.56 -14.35
N THR A 28 17.89 27.10 -15.15
CA THR A 28 16.86 26.09 -14.84
C THR A 28 16.07 26.18 -13.52
N ASP A 29 14.82 26.60 -13.65
CA ASP A 29 13.69 26.27 -12.77
C ASP A 29 13.50 24.75 -12.68
N GLY A 30 13.58 24.21 -11.47
CA GLY A 30 13.11 22.86 -11.13
C GLY A 30 11.67 22.94 -10.64
N SER A 31 10.71 22.68 -11.52
CA SER A 31 9.32 22.43 -11.13
C SER A 31 9.21 21.09 -10.41
N SER A 32 8.88 21.14 -9.12
CA SER A 32 8.45 19.98 -8.34
C SER A 32 7.12 19.43 -8.88
N PRO A 33 6.96 18.10 -9.09
CA PRO A 33 5.65 17.54 -9.32
C PRO A 33 4.87 17.51 -8.00
N THR A 34 3.68 18.10 -8.05
CA THR A 34 2.63 18.09 -7.05
C THR A 34 2.35 16.70 -6.48
N THR A 35 2.36 16.63 -5.16
CA THR A 35 1.71 15.63 -4.32
C THR A 35 0.28 15.37 -4.79
N GLN A 36 -0.02 14.12 -5.10
CA GLN A 36 -1.40 13.69 -5.34
C GLN A 36 -2.08 13.56 -3.97
N SER A 37 -2.68 14.67 -3.54
CA SER A 37 -3.58 14.74 -2.40
C SER A 37 -4.81 13.90 -2.70
N SER A 38 -4.99 12.80 -1.96
CA SER A 38 -6.28 12.13 -1.84
C SER A 38 -7.22 13.12 -1.15
N SER A 39 -8.19 13.63 -1.90
CA SER A 39 -9.17 14.60 -1.43
C SER A 39 -9.90 14.12 -0.17
N GLU A 40 -9.84 14.92 0.89
CA GLU A 40 -10.76 14.86 2.02
C GLU A 40 -12.19 15.06 1.51
N GLY A 41 -12.97 13.98 1.53
CA GLY A 41 -14.41 14.02 1.32
C GLY A 41 -15.10 14.47 2.62
N SER A 42 -15.69 15.65 2.57
CA SER A 42 -16.52 16.26 3.62
C SER A 42 -17.56 15.29 4.17
N SER A 43 -17.61 15.20 5.50
CA SER A 43 -18.60 14.48 6.29
C SER A 43 -20.03 14.88 5.91
N ALA A 44 -20.82 13.91 5.46
CA ALA A 44 -22.28 13.96 5.50
C ALA A 44 -22.75 12.81 6.38
N GLU A 45 -23.33 13.15 7.53
CA GLU A 45 -23.98 12.21 8.44
C GLU A 45 -25.01 11.39 7.67
N THR A 46 -24.74 10.09 7.53
CA THR A 46 -25.77 9.09 7.23
C THR A 46 -25.64 7.98 8.25
N THR A 47 -26.60 7.93 9.15
CA THR A 47 -26.83 6.85 10.12
C THR A 47 -27.22 5.58 9.36
N GLY A 48 -26.21 4.84 8.88
CA GLY A 48 -26.36 3.52 8.29
C GLY A 48 -25.91 2.45 9.29
N SER A 49 -26.87 1.73 9.87
CA SER A 49 -26.60 0.56 10.73
C SER A 49 -25.78 -0.50 9.98
N LEU A 50 -24.78 -1.04 10.67
CA LEU A 50 -23.99 -2.22 10.28
C LEU A 50 -24.92 -3.40 9.93
N PRO A 51 -24.75 -4.08 8.78
CA PRO A 51 -25.41 -5.36 8.58
C PRO A 51 -24.75 -6.40 9.48
N THR A 52 -25.58 -6.96 10.37
CA THR A 52 -25.26 -8.16 11.14
C THR A 52 -24.98 -9.31 10.18
N GLN A 53 -23.89 -10.04 10.41
CA GLN A 53 -23.47 -11.19 9.62
C GLN A 53 -24.54 -12.30 9.69
N ALA A 54 -25.41 -12.34 8.69
CA ALA A 54 -26.33 -13.45 8.45
C ALA A 54 -25.65 -14.43 7.49
N SER A 55 -25.47 -15.67 7.96
CA SER A 55 -25.00 -16.80 7.18
C SER A 55 -26.03 -17.19 6.12
N THR A 56 -25.78 -16.80 4.88
CA THR A 56 -26.51 -17.30 3.71
C THR A 56 -25.69 -18.40 3.04
N GLU A 57 -26.18 -19.63 3.13
CA GLU A 57 -25.71 -20.77 2.34
C GLU A 57 -25.92 -20.46 0.85
N GLY A 58 -24.83 -20.21 0.14
CA GLY A 58 -24.78 -20.04 -1.31
C GLY A 58 -23.55 -20.77 -1.85
N SER A 59 -23.76 -21.66 -2.82
CA SER A 59 -22.82 -22.64 -3.37
C SER A 59 -21.34 -22.20 -3.38
N ILE A 60 -20.56 -22.87 -2.54
CA ILE A 60 -19.10 -22.86 -2.59
C ILE A 60 -18.70 -23.50 -3.93
N ALA A 61 -18.23 -22.69 -4.87
CA ALA A 61 -17.51 -23.21 -6.02
C ALA A 61 -16.25 -23.91 -5.50
N GLN A 62 -16.18 -25.22 -5.72
CA GLN A 62 -15.08 -26.08 -5.28
C GLN A 62 -13.74 -25.48 -5.73
N THR A 63 -12.90 -25.18 -4.73
CA THR A 63 -11.47 -25.01 -4.90
C THR A 63 -10.93 -26.30 -5.54
N PRO A 64 -10.18 -26.25 -6.65
CA PRO A 64 -9.47 -27.43 -7.10
C PRO A 64 -8.36 -27.70 -6.09
N SER A 65 -8.53 -28.76 -5.30
CA SER A 65 -7.45 -29.40 -4.58
C SER A 65 -6.74 -30.39 -5.52
N SER A 66 -5.42 -30.46 -5.37
CA SER A 66 -4.49 -31.52 -5.82
C SER A 66 -3.83 -31.40 -7.20
N GLY A 67 -2.78 -30.60 -7.23
CA GLY A 67 -1.50 -30.95 -7.86
C GLY A 67 -0.39 -30.53 -6.90
N ASN A 68 0.70 -31.30 -6.79
CA ASN A 68 1.88 -31.06 -5.93
C ASN A 68 2.68 -29.79 -6.29
N ALA A 69 2.02 -28.72 -6.73
CA ALA A 69 2.65 -27.48 -7.12
C ALA A 69 2.37 -26.42 -6.07
N ASP A 70 3.42 -25.91 -5.41
CA ASP A 70 3.39 -24.77 -4.49
C ASP A 70 3.05 -23.43 -5.21
N HIS A 71 2.36 -23.48 -6.36
CA HIS A 71 2.10 -22.33 -7.24
C HIS A 71 0.74 -22.42 -7.95
N ALA A 72 0.17 -21.27 -8.31
CA ALA A 72 -1.07 -21.18 -9.06
C ALA A 72 -0.92 -21.66 -10.52
N THR A 73 -2.04 -22.03 -11.17
CA THR A 73 -2.08 -22.41 -12.59
C THR A 73 -1.53 -21.31 -13.49
N PHE A 74 -0.81 -21.67 -14.56
CA PHE A 74 -0.36 -20.72 -15.61
C PHE A 74 -1.40 -20.48 -16.71
N GLY A 75 -2.60 -21.08 -16.57
CA GLY A 75 -3.66 -20.97 -17.58
C GLY A 75 -3.21 -21.46 -18.96
N THR A 76 -3.63 -20.76 -20.00
CA THR A 76 -3.19 -21.01 -21.37
C THR A 76 -1.84 -20.32 -21.61
N ILE A 77 -0.75 -21.09 -21.59
CA ILE A 77 0.61 -20.59 -21.80
C ILE A 77 0.72 -19.95 -23.20
N THR A 78 1.23 -18.72 -23.25
CA THR A 78 1.45 -17.94 -24.47
C THR A 78 2.93 -17.73 -24.77
N SER A 79 3.81 -17.88 -23.79
CA SER A 79 5.26 -17.83 -23.97
C SER A 79 5.77 -19.00 -24.82
N SER A 80 6.79 -18.74 -25.64
CA SER A 80 7.49 -19.79 -26.39
C SER A 80 8.29 -20.73 -25.49
N SER A 81 8.55 -21.96 -25.96
CA SER A 81 9.38 -22.93 -25.24
C SER A 81 10.76 -22.36 -24.90
N GLY A 82 11.24 -22.61 -23.67
CA GLY A 82 12.54 -22.12 -23.17
C GLY A 82 12.56 -20.65 -22.76
N LYS A 83 11.41 -19.96 -22.73
CA LYS A 83 11.26 -18.60 -22.17
C LYS A 83 10.56 -18.66 -20.81
N CYS A 84 10.62 -17.54 -20.09
CA CYS A 84 9.83 -17.32 -18.89
C CYS A 84 8.35 -17.61 -19.16
N VAL A 85 7.71 -18.38 -18.27
CA VAL A 85 6.33 -18.83 -18.49
C VAL A 85 5.38 -17.66 -18.30
N VAL A 86 4.69 -17.28 -19.36
CA VAL A 86 3.61 -16.28 -19.35
C VAL A 86 2.38 -16.93 -19.95
N GLY A 87 1.20 -16.58 -19.45
CA GLY A 87 -0.04 -17.20 -19.88
C GLY A 87 -1.25 -16.32 -19.68
N ASN A 88 -2.35 -16.77 -20.27
CA ASN A 88 -3.64 -16.12 -20.15
C ASN A 88 -4.57 -16.93 -19.24
N PRO A 89 -5.52 -16.27 -18.54
CA PRO A 89 -6.57 -16.97 -17.81
C PRO A 89 -7.29 -17.98 -18.70
N SER A 90 -7.43 -19.23 -18.21
CA SER A 90 -8.26 -20.27 -18.83
C SER A 90 -9.59 -20.48 -18.11
N ALA A 91 -9.79 -19.82 -16.96
CA ALA A 91 -10.97 -19.89 -16.11
C ALA A 91 -11.07 -18.62 -15.22
N TYR A 92 -12.22 -18.46 -14.55
CA TYR A 92 -12.55 -17.43 -13.54
C TYR A 92 -12.66 -15.98 -14.03
N ILE A 93 -11.69 -15.50 -14.80
CA ILE A 93 -11.69 -14.17 -15.42
C ILE A 93 -11.28 -14.31 -16.88
N SER A 94 -11.82 -13.48 -17.77
CA SER A 94 -11.41 -13.52 -19.17
C SER A 94 -10.11 -12.73 -19.39
N THR A 95 -9.32 -13.10 -20.41
CA THR A 95 -8.16 -12.30 -20.82
C THR A 95 -8.56 -10.88 -21.24
N ALA A 96 -9.75 -10.72 -21.80
CA ALA A 96 -10.28 -9.41 -22.20
C ALA A 96 -10.51 -8.52 -20.96
N ASP A 97 -11.09 -9.07 -19.89
CA ASP A 97 -11.33 -8.34 -18.64
C ASP A 97 -10.03 -7.93 -17.96
N VAL A 98 -9.06 -8.84 -17.83
CA VAL A 98 -7.73 -8.51 -17.27
C VAL A 98 -7.05 -7.41 -18.09
N SER A 99 -7.15 -7.47 -19.42
CA SER A 99 -6.57 -6.47 -20.33
C SER A 99 -7.29 -5.12 -20.25
N TRP A 100 -8.61 -5.15 -20.06
CA TRP A 100 -9.40 -3.95 -19.82
C TRP A 100 -9.00 -3.29 -18.49
N VAL A 101 -8.91 -4.06 -17.40
CA VAL A 101 -8.50 -3.54 -16.09
C VAL A 101 -7.12 -2.90 -16.19
N TRP A 102 -6.16 -3.57 -16.84
CA TRP A 102 -4.85 -2.98 -17.09
C TRP A 102 -4.95 -1.63 -17.81
N THR A 103 -5.61 -1.62 -18.97
CA THR A 103 -5.67 -0.45 -19.84
C THR A 103 -6.37 0.72 -19.15
N GLN A 104 -7.54 0.48 -18.55
CA GLN A 104 -8.40 1.52 -18.01
C GLN A 104 -8.03 1.93 -16.59
N ARG A 105 -7.52 1.00 -15.78
CA ARG A 105 -7.39 1.19 -14.33
C ARG A 105 -5.97 1.12 -13.80
N MET A 106 -4.96 0.66 -14.55
CA MET A 106 -3.58 0.49 -14.01
C MET A 106 -2.50 1.19 -14.84
N SER A 107 -2.62 1.16 -16.17
CA SER A 107 -1.56 1.56 -17.12
C SER A 107 -1.07 3.00 -16.98
N LYS A 108 -1.87 3.89 -16.39
CA LYS A 108 -1.51 5.30 -16.21
C LYS A 108 -0.54 5.52 -15.05
N TYR A 109 -0.66 4.78 -13.95
CA TYR A 109 0.13 5.02 -12.74
C TYR A 109 1.13 3.90 -12.44
N VAL A 110 0.83 2.64 -12.77
CA VAL A 110 1.73 1.51 -12.49
C VAL A 110 3.11 1.71 -13.12
N PRO A 111 3.24 2.06 -14.42
CA PRO A 111 4.56 2.23 -15.04
C PRO A 111 5.39 3.40 -14.49
N GLN A 112 4.75 4.41 -13.88
CA GLN A 112 5.41 5.64 -13.43
C GLN A 112 5.98 5.52 -12.02
N PHE A 113 5.35 4.72 -11.17
CA PHE A 113 5.73 4.55 -9.77
C PHE A 113 6.68 3.35 -9.58
N LYS A 114 7.80 3.55 -8.89
CA LYS A 114 8.94 2.60 -8.81
C LYS A 114 9.26 2.14 -7.39
N ASN A 115 8.25 2.08 -6.52
CA ASN A 115 8.40 1.60 -5.15
C ASN A 115 7.28 0.62 -4.76
N TYR A 116 6.68 -0.09 -5.71
CA TYR A 116 5.71 -1.14 -5.38
C TYR A 116 6.39 -2.26 -4.60
N ILE A 117 5.58 -3.11 -3.98
CA ILE A 117 6.06 -4.33 -3.31
C ILE A 117 6.93 -5.17 -4.26
N PHE A 118 6.63 -5.23 -5.56
CA PHE A 118 7.52 -5.86 -6.55
C PHE A 118 8.94 -5.28 -6.53
N ASP A 119 9.06 -3.95 -6.59
CA ASP A 119 10.34 -3.25 -6.60
C ASP A 119 11.12 -3.51 -5.31
N GLN A 120 10.43 -3.44 -4.16
CA GLN A 120 11.02 -3.69 -2.85
C GLN A 120 11.49 -5.15 -2.69
N LEU A 121 10.69 -6.12 -3.12
CA LEU A 121 11.05 -7.55 -3.07
C LEU A 121 12.26 -7.85 -3.96
N VAL A 122 12.33 -7.28 -5.16
CA VAL A 122 13.47 -7.48 -6.05
C VAL A 122 14.74 -6.88 -5.44
N ASN A 123 14.65 -5.66 -4.94
CA ASN A 123 15.77 -4.98 -4.28
C ASN A 123 16.26 -5.72 -3.03
N ASN A 124 15.34 -6.33 -2.27
CA ASN A 124 15.62 -7.04 -1.03
C ASN A 124 15.69 -8.56 -1.17
N LYS A 125 15.72 -9.08 -2.39
CA LYS A 125 15.85 -10.52 -2.69
C LYS A 125 14.78 -11.39 -2.00
N GLY A 126 13.52 -10.99 -2.11
CA GLY A 126 12.37 -11.72 -1.57
C GLY A 126 12.12 -11.50 -0.08
N LYS A 127 12.71 -10.46 0.52
CA LYS A 127 12.57 -10.16 1.95
C LYS A 127 11.96 -8.79 2.18
N LEU A 128 11.16 -8.64 3.23
CA LEU A 128 10.62 -7.36 3.69
C LEU A 128 10.78 -7.24 5.20
N SER A 129 11.35 -6.14 5.64
CA SER A 129 11.39 -5.78 7.06
C SER A 129 10.25 -4.81 7.37
N TYR A 130 9.48 -5.11 8.41
CA TYR A 130 8.31 -4.37 8.84
C TYR A 130 8.57 -3.66 10.16
N CYS A 131 8.07 -2.43 10.29
CA CYS A 131 7.96 -1.77 11.60
C CYS A 131 6.49 -1.49 11.92
N VAL A 132 6.01 -1.98 13.06
CA VAL A 132 4.60 -1.84 13.45
C VAL A 132 4.39 -0.49 14.11
N ARG A 133 3.44 0.30 13.62
CA ARG A 133 2.97 1.54 14.22
C ARG A 133 1.66 1.26 14.97
N TRP A 134 1.75 1.01 16.27
CA TRP A 134 0.59 0.78 17.12
C TRP A 134 -0.12 2.09 17.45
N ASP A 135 -1.09 2.47 16.63
CA ASP A 135 -1.91 3.66 16.82
C ASP A 135 -3.21 3.32 17.55
N SER A 136 -3.07 2.91 18.82
CA SER A 136 -4.21 2.50 19.62
C SER A 136 -4.12 2.90 21.09
N THR A 137 -5.32 3.20 21.62
CA THR A 137 -5.72 3.23 23.03
C THR A 137 -5.25 2.05 23.87
N ASN A 138 -5.34 0.88 23.25
CA ASN A 138 -5.54 -0.37 23.95
C ASN A 138 -4.19 -1.03 24.28
N LYS A 139 -4.19 -1.81 25.36
CA LYS A 139 -3.05 -2.66 25.70
C LYS A 139 -2.91 -3.76 24.65
N LEU A 140 -1.68 -4.07 24.28
CA LEU A 140 -1.32 -5.18 23.41
C LEU A 140 -0.41 -6.14 24.18
N SER A 141 -0.79 -7.43 24.21
CA SER A 141 0.04 -8.44 24.86
C SER A 141 1.12 -8.98 23.93
N LYS A 142 2.26 -9.38 24.48
CA LYS A 142 3.39 -10.01 23.80
C LYS A 142 2.96 -11.26 23.06
N SER A 143 2.06 -12.03 23.67
CA SER A 143 1.50 -13.25 23.08
C SER A 143 0.70 -12.97 21.81
N VAL A 144 0.00 -11.83 21.74
CA VAL A 144 -0.75 -11.41 20.55
C VAL A 144 0.20 -10.78 19.54
N ALA A 145 1.06 -9.85 19.98
CA ALA A 145 2.06 -9.18 19.13
C ALA A 145 2.98 -10.17 18.41
N SER A 146 3.42 -11.25 19.09
CA SER A 146 4.27 -12.30 18.51
C SER A 146 3.66 -13.03 17.29
N LYS A 147 2.34 -12.91 17.07
CA LYS A 147 1.65 -13.53 15.93
C LYS A 147 1.65 -12.65 14.69
N PHE A 148 2.02 -11.37 14.79
CA PHE A 148 1.90 -10.41 13.69
C PHE A 148 2.83 -10.77 12.52
N GLU A 149 4.08 -11.17 12.81
CA GLU A 149 5.03 -11.57 11.77
C GLU A 149 4.51 -12.79 10.99
N ALA A 150 4.03 -13.82 11.70
CA ALA A 150 3.45 -14.99 11.06
C ALA A 150 2.20 -14.65 10.24
N MET A 151 1.38 -13.72 10.72
CA MET A 151 0.21 -13.23 9.99
C MET A 151 0.61 -12.57 8.67
N LEU A 152 1.56 -11.63 8.70
CA LEU A 152 2.06 -10.96 7.49
C LEU A 152 2.65 -11.98 6.50
N ASN A 153 3.47 -12.92 6.97
CA ASN A 153 4.02 -13.98 6.12
C ASN A 153 2.92 -14.79 5.41
N ARG A 154 1.79 -15.10 6.08
CA ARG A 154 0.65 -15.77 5.43
C ARG A 154 0.01 -14.90 4.34
N GLN A 155 -0.14 -13.59 4.57
CA GLN A 155 -0.73 -12.69 3.58
C GLN A 155 0.15 -12.58 2.32
N PHE A 156 1.46 -12.41 2.52
CA PHE A 156 2.41 -12.36 1.40
C PHE A 156 2.56 -13.70 0.69
N LYS A 157 2.49 -14.83 1.41
CA LYS A 157 2.45 -16.16 0.79
C LYS A 157 1.28 -16.29 -0.18
N ALA A 158 0.07 -15.89 0.25
CA ALA A 158 -1.12 -15.99 -0.59
C ALA A 158 -1.04 -15.16 -1.88
N TRP A 159 -0.42 -13.98 -1.83
CA TRP A 159 -0.11 -13.20 -3.04
C TRP A 159 1.00 -13.84 -3.88
N ASN A 160 2.08 -14.32 -3.25
CA ASN A 160 3.23 -14.90 -3.93
C ASN A 160 2.90 -16.20 -4.66
N GLU A 161 1.93 -17.00 -4.19
CA GLU A 161 1.46 -18.23 -4.86
C GLU A 161 1.10 -18.00 -6.33
N TRP A 162 0.65 -16.80 -6.69
CA TRP A 162 0.35 -16.43 -8.08
C TRP A 162 1.59 -16.11 -8.90
N LEU A 163 2.69 -15.73 -8.27
CA LEU A 163 3.92 -15.32 -8.92
C LEU A 163 4.94 -16.46 -9.07
N ILE A 164 4.93 -17.46 -8.19
CA ILE A 164 5.91 -18.57 -8.21
C ILE A 164 5.93 -19.23 -9.60
N GLY A 165 7.11 -19.22 -10.23
CA GLY A 165 7.34 -19.77 -11.57
C GLY A 165 6.76 -18.95 -12.74
N TYR A 166 5.97 -17.90 -12.45
CA TYR A 166 5.41 -17.01 -13.47
C TYR A 166 6.42 -15.96 -13.89
N ASP A 167 6.58 -15.76 -15.19
CA ASP A 167 7.41 -14.75 -15.81
C ASP A 167 8.84 -14.67 -15.20
N CYS A 168 9.44 -15.83 -14.90
CA CYS A 168 10.75 -15.95 -14.23
C CYS A 168 10.85 -15.25 -12.86
N TRP A 169 9.74 -15.08 -12.17
CA TRP A 169 9.74 -14.61 -10.78
C TRP A 169 10.64 -15.51 -9.92
N PRO A 170 11.68 -14.97 -9.25
CA PRO A 170 12.74 -15.78 -8.65
C PRO A 170 12.42 -16.23 -7.22
N PHE A 171 11.33 -15.76 -6.62
CA PHE A 171 11.05 -15.96 -5.20
C PHE A 171 10.00 -17.04 -4.97
N GLU A 172 10.45 -18.23 -4.55
CA GLU A 172 9.57 -19.30 -4.08
C GLU A 172 8.88 -18.94 -2.76
N GLN A 173 9.53 -18.11 -1.94
CA GLN A 173 9.01 -17.62 -0.67
C GLN A 173 9.31 -16.12 -0.53
N ILE A 174 8.37 -15.40 0.07
CA ILE A 174 8.61 -14.05 0.62
C ILE A 174 8.79 -14.19 2.13
N GLU A 175 9.88 -13.62 2.67
CA GLU A 175 10.15 -13.58 4.10
C GLU A 175 9.81 -12.20 4.65
N VAL A 176 8.87 -12.14 5.58
CA VAL A 176 8.58 -10.92 6.35
C VAL A 176 9.17 -11.02 7.75
N LYS A 177 9.85 -9.96 8.19
CA LYS A 177 10.40 -9.81 9.55
C LYS A 177 9.87 -8.55 10.21
N ILE A 178 9.42 -8.63 11.46
CA ILE A 178 9.10 -7.42 12.24
C ILE A 178 10.34 -7.00 13.02
N VAL A 179 10.81 -5.78 12.77
CA VAL A 179 12.07 -5.27 13.31
C VAL A 179 11.90 -4.16 14.34
N GLY A 180 10.68 -3.63 14.49
CA GLY A 180 10.39 -2.58 15.46
C GLY A 180 8.92 -2.31 15.67
N TRP A 181 8.64 -1.60 16.77
CA TRP A 181 7.30 -1.25 17.23
C TRP A 181 7.26 0.20 17.71
N ALA A 182 6.57 1.08 16.99
CA ALA A 182 6.27 2.42 17.44
C ALA A 182 4.95 2.46 18.22
N THR A 183 4.94 3.12 19.37
CA THR A 183 3.75 3.33 20.20
C THR A 183 3.83 4.68 20.92
N ARG A 184 2.68 5.22 21.33
CA ARG A 184 2.64 6.51 22.05
C ARG A 184 3.13 6.40 23.49
N ASP A 185 3.04 5.21 24.07
CA ASP A 185 3.49 4.90 25.43
C ASP A 185 3.89 3.41 25.47
N ALA A 186 5.14 3.15 25.87
CA ALA A 186 5.67 1.79 25.99
C ALA A 186 4.86 0.96 27.01
N SER A 187 4.18 1.60 27.97
CA SER A 187 3.31 0.90 28.92
C SER A 187 2.14 0.20 28.24
N LEU A 188 1.77 0.58 27.00
CA LEU A 188 0.72 -0.08 26.22
C LEU A 188 1.08 -1.53 25.84
N PHE A 189 2.36 -1.85 25.87
CA PHE A 189 2.88 -3.20 25.67
C PHE A 189 3.13 -3.87 27.02
N ASP A 190 2.77 -5.14 27.16
CA ASP A 190 3.10 -5.92 28.35
C ASP A 190 4.53 -6.53 28.29
N TRP A 191 5.32 -6.13 27.30
CA TRP A 191 6.73 -6.45 27.15
C TRP A 191 7.59 -5.18 27.05
N THR A 192 8.85 -5.30 27.46
CA THR A 192 9.81 -4.18 27.51
C THR A 192 11.18 -4.53 26.93
N ASP A 193 11.37 -5.79 26.53
CA ASP A 193 12.58 -6.28 25.86
C ASP A 193 12.45 -6.16 24.33
N ASP A 194 13.56 -6.33 23.62
CA ASP A 194 13.60 -6.25 22.15
C ASP A 194 13.30 -7.60 21.47
N SER A 195 12.68 -8.56 22.17
CA SER A 195 12.45 -9.91 21.61
C SER A 195 11.46 -9.94 20.43
N LEU A 196 10.70 -8.87 20.22
CA LEU A 196 9.81 -8.68 19.07
C LEU A 196 10.29 -7.54 18.14
N GLY A 197 11.50 -7.01 18.35
CA GLY A 197 12.01 -5.80 17.72
C GLY A 197 12.02 -4.60 18.68
N THR A 198 12.75 -3.55 18.30
CA THR A 198 12.95 -2.36 19.14
C THR A 198 11.65 -1.58 19.36
N ILE A 199 11.38 -1.19 20.61
CA ILE A 199 10.23 -0.33 20.95
C ILE A 199 10.62 1.15 20.82
N TYR A 200 9.88 1.88 20.00
CA TYR A 200 10.05 3.32 19.76
C TYR A 200 8.87 4.11 20.33
N THR A 201 9.18 5.18 21.06
CA THR A 201 8.18 6.13 21.59
C THR A 201 8.52 7.59 21.31
N GLY A 202 9.63 7.84 20.61
CA GLY A 202 10.23 9.16 20.48
C GLY A 202 9.74 9.98 19.29
N GLU A 203 9.42 9.32 18.17
CA GLU A 203 9.02 9.99 16.94
C GLU A 203 7.51 9.93 16.72
N LYS A 204 6.98 11.02 16.18
CA LYS A 204 5.58 11.18 15.82
C LYS A 204 5.49 11.82 14.45
N ASP A 205 4.45 11.47 13.69
CA ASP A 205 4.15 12.15 12.44
C ASP A 205 3.57 13.55 12.69
N SER A 206 3.23 14.26 11.60
CA SER A 206 2.63 15.61 11.65
C SER A 206 1.29 15.66 12.38
N GLY A 207 0.58 14.52 12.48
CA GLY A 207 -0.66 14.36 13.25
C GLY A 207 -0.45 14.03 14.73
N GLY A 208 0.80 13.92 15.19
CA GLY A 208 1.14 13.54 16.55
C GLY A 208 0.99 12.05 16.85
N VAL A 209 0.81 11.22 15.82
CA VAL A 209 0.68 9.77 15.96
C VAL A 209 2.08 9.15 16.01
N PRO A 210 2.36 8.20 16.92
CA PRO A 210 3.67 7.55 16.99
C PRO A 210 4.07 6.96 15.64
N GLN A 211 5.34 7.08 15.26
CA GLN A 211 5.88 6.45 14.05
C GLN A 211 7.23 5.80 14.30
N CYS A 212 7.56 4.80 13.48
CA CYS A 212 8.89 4.23 13.47
C CYS A 212 9.89 5.28 12.95
N PRO A 213 11.16 5.24 13.41
CA PRO A 213 12.10 6.30 13.08
C PRO A 213 12.28 6.51 11.58
N GLU A 214 12.17 7.74 11.10
CA GLU A 214 12.36 8.02 9.67
C GLU A 214 13.76 7.67 9.19
N ALA A 215 14.76 7.77 10.08
CA ALA A 215 16.14 7.37 9.80
C ALA A 215 16.29 5.85 9.54
N CYS A 216 15.28 5.05 9.88
CA CYS A 216 15.24 3.62 9.63
C CYS A 216 14.40 3.25 8.40
N TYR A 217 13.66 4.19 7.81
CA TYR A 217 12.77 3.90 6.69
C TYR A 217 13.55 3.87 5.37
N LYS A 218 13.61 2.70 4.72
CA LYS A 218 14.40 2.47 3.51
C LYS A 218 13.85 3.15 2.26
N HIS A 219 12.60 3.62 2.31
CA HIS A 219 11.93 4.25 1.17
C HIS A 219 11.55 5.71 1.41
N LYS A 220 12.24 6.35 2.36
CA LYS A 220 12.09 7.79 2.59
C LYS A 220 12.29 8.56 1.27
N ASP A 221 11.43 9.55 1.04
CA ASP A 221 11.41 10.37 -0.17
C ASP A 221 11.30 9.56 -1.48
N PHE A 222 10.59 8.43 -1.43
CA PHE A 222 10.40 7.49 -2.56
C PHE A 222 11.70 6.89 -3.09
N ALA A 223 12.75 6.85 -2.26
CA ALA A 223 14.01 6.21 -2.62
C ALA A 223 13.83 4.70 -2.77
N ALA A 224 14.52 4.10 -3.75
CA ALA A 224 14.63 2.64 -3.82
C ALA A 224 15.42 2.08 -2.61
N ASN A 225 16.42 2.84 -2.15
CA ASN A 225 17.15 2.61 -0.91
C ASN A 225 17.63 3.97 -0.36
N ALA A 226 17.02 4.43 0.72
CA ALA A 226 17.46 5.60 1.46
C ALA A 226 18.70 5.30 2.31
N ASP A 227 19.46 6.34 2.66
CA ASP A 227 20.52 6.21 3.66
C ASP A 227 19.91 6.00 5.05
N THR A 228 20.20 4.83 5.63
CA THR A 228 19.72 4.42 6.95
C THR A 228 20.86 4.29 7.96
N SER A 229 22.02 4.88 7.68
CA SER A 229 23.18 4.89 8.59
C SER A 229 22.90 5.56 9.95
N GLY A 230 21.90 6.44 10.00
CA GLY A 230 21.41 7.06 11.23
C GLY A 230 20.40 6.21 12.02
N CYS A 231 19.97 5.06 11.50
CA CYS A 231 19.04 4.17 12.18
C CYS A 231 19.70 3.56 13.42
N LYS A 232 19.03 3.69 14.58
CA LYS A 232 19.50 3.10 15.85
C LYS A 232 19.07 1.65 16.06
N GLY A 233 18.05 1.19 15.32
CA GLY A 233 17.64 -0.20 15.27
C GLY A 233 17.90 -0.80 13.89
N GLU A 234 17.04 -1.73 13.48
CA GLU A 234 17.10 -2.30 12.13
C GLU A 234 16.26 -1.48 11.13
N PRO A 235 16.81 -1.14 9.95
CA PRO A 235 16.05 -0.50 8.89
C PRO A 235 14.86 -1.33 8.41
N PHE A 236 13.78 -0.67 7.99
CA PHE A 236 12.55 -1.32 7.54
C PHE A 236 12.08 -0.83 6.17
N ASP A 237 11.36 -1.69 5.46
CA ASP A 237 10.78 -1.46 4.13
C ASP A 237 9.33 -1.01 4.23
N MET A 238 8.55 -1.63 5.13
CA MET A 238 7.11 -1.44 5.21
C MET A 238 6.66 -1.19 6.64
N SER A 239 5.49 -0.58 6.80
CA SER A 239 4.93 -0.32 8.12
C SER A 239 3.48 -0.78 8.22
N LEU A 240 3.20 -1.60 9.24
CA LEU A 240 1.84 -2.03 9.56
C LEU A 240 1.29 -1.09 10.62
N TRP A 241 0.17 -0.43 10.37
CA TRP A 241 -0.46 0.55 11.26
C TRP A 241 -1.83 0.01 11.72
N PRO A 242 -1.88 -0.81 12.78
CA PRO A 242 -3.14 -1.13 13.43
C PRO A 242 -3.64 0.13 14.14
N THR A 243 -4.74 0.69 13.64
CA THR A 243 -5.32 1.94 14.13
C THR A 243 -6.67 1.71 14.80
N LEU A 244 -6.85 2.25 15.99
CA LEU A 244 -8.11 2.19 16.73
C LEU A 244 -9.20 2.97 15.99
N GLY A 245 -10.31 2.30 15.66
CA GLY A 245 -11.49 2.95 15.07
C GLY A 245 -11.29 3.39 13.61
N GLN A 246 -10.38 2.76 12.88
CA GLN A 246 -10.15 3.03 11.46
C GLN A 246 -11.34 2.58 10.60
N GLY A 247 -12.05 1.51 11.00
CA GLY A 247 -13.20 0.93 10.30
C GLY A 247 -12.88 0.17 9.01
N GLY A 248 -11.90 0.64 8.23
CA GLY A 248 -11.43 0.01 6.98
C GLY A 248 -9.90 -0.07 6.93
N GLY A 249 -9.34 0.09 5.73
CA GLY A 249 -7.90 0.13 5.53
C GLY A 249 -7.48 1.24 4.57
N ALA A 250 -6.17 1.48 4.53
CA ALA A 250 -5.50 2.31 3.55
C ALA A 250 -4.07 1.82 3.40
N SER A 251 -3.48 1.94 2.22
CA SER A 251 -2.17 1.37 1.97
C SER A 251 -1.46 2.02 0.79
N GLY A 252 -0.22 1.59 0.58
CA GLY A 252 0.61 1.99 -0.54
C GLY A 252 1.98 1.34 -0.44
N ASP A 253 2.97 2.06 -0.93
CA ASP A 253 4.37 1.66 -0.91
C ASP A 253 5.01 1.67 0.48
N TRP A 254 4.39 2.36 1.44
CA TRP A 254 4.87 2.47 2.82
C TRP A 254 4.32 1.39 3.74
N GLY A 255 3.33 0.60 3.31
CA GLY A 255 2.69 -0.42 4.14
C GLY A 255 1.17 -0.41 4.14
N GLN A 256 0.59 -0.85 5.25
CA GLN A 256 -0.84 -1.03 5.43
C GLN A 256 -1.28 -0.38 6.74
N ARG A 257 -2.30 0.48 6.69
CA ARG A 257 -3.07 0.92 7.83
C ARG A 257 -4.39 0.18 7.83
N VAL A 258 -4.75 -0.39 8.98
CA VAL A 258 -5.94 -1.24 9.11
C VAL A 258 -6.62 -0.99 10.44
N ASP A 259 -7.90 -1.30 10.52
CA ASP A 259 -8.61 -1.33 11.79
C ASP A 259 -8.03 -2.37 12.74
N ALA A 260 -7.57 -1.89 13.90
CA ALA A 260 -6.90 -2.72 14.89
C ALA A 260 -7.82 -3.80 15.47
N GLU A 261 -9.12 -3.49 15.68
CA GLU A 261 -10.07 -4.45 16.23
C GLU A 261 -10.34 -5.57 15.23
N ASN A 262 -10.62 -5.22 13.98
CA ASN A 262 -10.84 -6.19 12.90
C ASN A 262 -9.61 -7.09 12.68
N MET A 263 -8.41 -6.49 12.61
CA MET A 263 -7.17 -7.24 12.41
C MET A 263 -6.94 -8.21 13.56
N LEU A 264 -7.07 -7.75 14.81
CA LEU A 264 -6.87 -8.60 15.98
C LEU A 264 -7.88 -9.74 16.06
N ALA A 265 -9.15 -9.49 15.72
CA ALA A 265 -10.21 -10.49 15.71
C ALA A 265 -9.99 -11.58 14.63
N SER A 266 -9.28 -11.26 13.54
CA SER A 266 -9.04 -12.15 12.41
C SER A 266 -7.63 -12.77 12.39
N MET A 267 -6.78 -12.51 13.38
CA MET A 267 -5.37 -12.98 13.47
C MET A 267 -5.16 -14.49 13.28
N GLY A 268 -6.16 -15.31 13.61
CA GLY A 268 -6.11 -16.77 13.47
C GLY A 268 -6.49 -17.28 12.08
N GLN A 269 -6.99 -16.43 11.19
CA GLN A 269 -7.39 -16.81 9.83
C GLN A 269 -6.16 -16.91 8.91
N GLU A 270 -6.30 -17.69 7.84
CA GLU A 270 -5.24 -17.82 6.83
C GLU A 270 -4.98 -16.47 6.16
N GLN A 271 -6.07 -15.82 5.72
CA GLN A 271 -6.05 -14.48 5.16
C GLN A 271 -6.92 -13.54 6.00
N LEU A 272 -6.39 -12.36 6.31
CA LEU A 272 -7.13 -11.28 6.95
C LEU A 272 -7.62 -10.36 5.84
N THR A 273 -8.92 -10.34 5.58
CA THR A 273 -9.50 -9.69 4.38
C THR A 273 -8.98 -8.27 4.15
N ILE A 274 -8.99 -7.41 5.19
CA ILE A 274 -8.52 -6.03 5.05
C ILE A 274 -7.01 -6.00 4.80
N VAL A 275 -6.20 -6.71 5.58
CA VAL A 275 -4.73 -6.71 5.40
C VAL A 275 -4.34 -7.22 4.02
N ALA A 276 -4.96 -8.32 3.55
CA ALA A 276 -4.69 -8.89 2.25
C ALA A 276 -5.12 -7.95 1.10
N HIS A 277 -6.27 -7.28 1.23
CA HIS A 277 -6.74 -6.25 0.31
C HIS A 277 -5.75 -5.09 0.22
N GLU A 278 -5.33 -4.54 1.37
CA GLU A 278 -4.37 -3.45 1.45
C GLU A 278 -2.98 -3.83 0.88
N ILE A 279 -2.55 -5.08 1.01
CA ILE A 279 -1.33 -5.54 0.34
C ILE A 279 -1.50 -5.53 -1.19
N GLY A 280 -2.70 -5.79 -1.71
CA GLY A 280 -3.00 -5.73 -3.14
C GLY A 280 -2.74 -4.34 -3.76
N HIS A 281 -3.09 -3.27 -3.04
CA HIS A 281 -2.73 -1.91 -3.45
C HIS A 281 -1.22 -1.67 -3.47
N GLY A 282 -0.48 -2.24 -2.52
CA GLY A 282 0.99 -2.22 -2.52
C GLY A 282 1.61 -2.93 -3.73
N PHE A 283 0.88 -3.86 -4.36
CA PHE A 283 1.22 -4.46 -5.66
C PHE A 283 0.69 -3.67 -6.86
N GLY A 284 0.01 -2.54 -6.65
CA GLY A 284 -0.50 -1.68 -7.72
C GLY A 284 -1.90 -2.05 -8.23
N LEU A 285 -2.65 -2.87 -7.49
CA LEU A 285 -4.04 -3.20 -7.86
C LEU A 285 -5.00 -2.09 -7.40
N PRO A 286 -5.99 -1.70 -8.23
CA PRO A 286 -6.99 -0.69 -7.87
C PRO A 286 -8.19 -1.31 -7.16
N ASP A 287 -8.98 -0.45 -6.49
CA ASP A 287 -10.32 -0.79 -6.03
C ASP A 287 -11.34 -0.94 -7.16
N PHE A 288 -12.41 -1.68 -6.86
CA PHE A 288 -13.60 -1.83 -7.70
C PHE A 288 -14.89 -1.50 -6.93
N TYR A 289 -15.11 -0.23 -6.60
CA TYR A 289 -16.30 0.22 -5.87
C TYR A 289 -17.52 0.40 -6.78
N GLU A 290 -17.29 0.93 -7.98
CA GLU A 290 -18.38 1.30 -8.89
C GLU A 290 -18.51 0.32 -10.06
N THR A 291 -19.67 0.34 -10.73
CA THR A 291 -19.86 -0.42 -11.97
C THR A 291 -18.92 0.05 -13.09
N THR A 292 -18.58 1.35 -13.10
CA THR A 292 -17.62 1.95 -14.04
C THR A 292 -16.18 1.55 -13.79
N ASP A 293 -15.88 1.03 -12.61
CA ASP A 293 -14.55 0.51 -12.27
C ASP A 293 -14.31 -0.88 -12.85
N GLN A 294 -15.37 -1.55 -13.30
CA GLN A 294 -15.39 -2.95 -13.74
C GLN A 294 -15.55 -3.03 -15.26
N PRO A 295 -15.00 -4.06 -15.92
CA PRO A 295 -15.12 -4.23 -17.37
C PRO A 295 -16.55 -4.53 -17.82
N ASN A 296 -17.35 -5.20 -16.98
CA ASN A 296 -18.73 -5.56 -17.25
C ASN A 296 -19.45 -6.01 -15.95
N GLU A 297 -20.77 -6.23 -16.03
CA GLU A 297 -21.61 -6.64 -14.89
C GLU A 297 -21.28 -8.03 -14.33
N ASN A 298 -20.65 -8.89 -15.13
CA ASN A 298 -20.25 -10.25 -14.73
C ASN A 298 -18.80 -10.31 -14.22
N PHE A 299 -18.20 -9.17 -13.87
CA PHE A 299 -16.85 -9.14 -13.32
C PHE A 299 -16.77 -10.02 -12.04
N PRO A 300 -15.82 -10.97 -11.97
CA PRO A 300 -15.78 -11.95 -10.88
C PRO A 300 -15.54 -11.31 -9.52
N VAL A 301 -15.90 -12.06 -8.47
CA VAL A 301 -15.53 -11.72 -7.09
C VAL A 301 -14.01 -11.72 -6.95
N CYS A 302 -13.50 -10.73 -6.23
CA CYS A 302 -12.08 -10.53 -6.01
C CYS A 302 -11.88 -9.74 -4.72
N ILE A 303 -10.74 -9.90 -4.06
CA ILE A 303 -10.50 -9.20 -2.79
C ILE A 303 -10.47 -7.69 -2.99
N MET A 304 -10.02 -7.22 -4.16
CA MET A 304 -9.99 -5.79 -4.53
C MET A 304 -11.37 -5.18 -4.80
N LYS A 305 -12.43 -6.01 -4.88
CA LYS A 305 -13.82 -5.56 -4.87
C LYS A 305 -14.34 -5.74 -3.45
N ALA A 306 -14.23 -4.67 -2.66
CA ALA A 306 -14.50 -4.67 -1.22
C ALA A 306 -15.82 -5.37 -0.88
N GLY A 307 -15.75 -6.29 0.08
CA GLY A 307 -16.90 -7.09 0.54
C GLY A 307 -17.32 -8.24 -0.38
N SER A 308 -16.74 -8.39 -1.58
CA SER A 308 -17.13 -9.47 -2.51
C SER A 308 -16.43 -10.80 -2.25
N SER A 309 -15.24 -10.78 -1.63
CA SER A 309 -14.50 -11.98 -1.25
C SER A 309 -13.72 -11.73 0.05
N PRO A 310 -13.71 -12.69 1.00
CA PRO A 310 -12.90 -12.58 2.21
C PRO A 310 -11.41 -12.90 1.97
N ALA A 311 -11.05 -13.40 0.78
CA ALA A 311 -9.71 -13.87 0.43
C ALA A 311 -9.34 -13.55 -1.03
N ILE A 312 -8.05 -13.57 -1.33
CA ILE A 312 -7.48 -13.43 -2.67
C ILE A 312 -8.06 -14.52 -3.57
N THR A 313 -8.57 -14.12 -4.74
CA THR A 313 -9.18 -15.02 -5.72
C THR A 313 -8.31 -15.15 -6.98
N PRO A 314 -8.64 -16.07 -7.89
CA PRO A 314 -8.00 -16.13 -9.20
C PRO A 314 -8.05 -14.83 -10.00
N ALA A 315 -9.10 -14.02 -9.84
CA ALA A 315 -9.19 -12.74 -10.53
C ALA A 315 -8.08 -11.78 -10.05
N ASP A 316 -7.87 -11.69 -8.73
CA ASP A 316 -6.80 -10.88 -8.14
C ASP A 316 -5.42 -11.32 -8.64
N GLY A 317 -5.16 -12.62 -8.62
CA GLY A 317 -3.89 -13.20 -9.05
C GLY A 317 -3.56 -12.96 -10.53
N TRP A 318 -4.56 -13.02 -11.41
CA TRP A 318 -4.37 -12.67 -12.81
C TRP A 318 -4.13 -11.18 -13.04
N MET A 319 -4.79 -10.31 -12.27
CA MET A 319 -4.50 -8.87 -12.30
C MET A 319 -3.09 -8.58 -11.77
N LEU A 320 -2.65 -9.26 -10.70
CA LEU A 320 -1.29 -9.16 -10.15
C LEU A 320 -0.23 -9.54 -11.20
N ARG A 321 -0.43 -10.65 -11.90
CA ARG A 321 0.46 -11.08 -13.00
C ARG A 321 0.55 -10.04 -14.11
N ARG A 322 -0.58 -9.41 -14.44
CA ARG A 322 -0.62 -8.35 -15.45
C ARG A 322 0.18 -7.12 -15.02
N VAL A 323 0.22 -6.79 -13.73
CA VAL A 323 1.15 -5.77 -13.22
C VAL A 323 2.60 -6.20 -13.50
N LEU A 324 3.00 -7.40 -13.05
CA LEU A 324 4.37 -7.92 -13.22
C LEU A 324 4.81 -7.87 -14.69
N GLU A 325 3.99 -8.39 -15.61
CA GLU A 325 4.28 -8.40 -17.05
C GLU A 325 4.64 -7.01 -17.61
N ASN A 326 4.08 -5.95 -17.05
CA ASN A 326 4.24 -4.57 -17.53
C ASN A 326 5.30 -3.76 -16.77
N ILE A 327 5.87 -4.30 -15.70
CA ILE A 327 6.96 -3.66 -14.94
C ILE A 327 8.22 -4.54 -14.85
N LYS A 328 8.18 -5.76 -15.36
CA LYS A 328 9.30 -6.70 -15.31
C LYS A 328 10.56 -6.17 -15.97
N ASP A 329 10.44 -5.34 -17.00
CA ASP A 329 11.57 -4.72 -17.69
C ASP A 329 12.45 -3.86 -16.78
N ARG A 330 11.95 -3.47 -15.60
CA ARG A 330 12.72 -2.82 -14.53
C ARG A 330 13.72 -3.75 -13.84
N TYR A 331 13.50 -5.06 -13.91
CA TYR A 331 14.21 -6.05 -13.10
C TYR A 331 15.20 -6.85 -13.93
N ASN A 332 16.36 -7.11 -13.33
CA ASN A 332 17.32 -8.06 -13.85
C ASN A 332 17.53 -9.15 -12.80
N PHE A 333 16.94 -10.32 -13.04
CA PHE A 333 17.01 -11.48 -12.15
C PHE A 333 18.34 -12.22 -12.29
#